data_AF-A0AAD9XN77-F1
#
_entry.id   AF-A0AAD9XN77-F1
#
_cell.length_a   1.000
_cell.length_b   1.000
_cell.length_c   1.000
_cell.angle_alpha   90.00
_cell.angle_beta   90.00
_cell.angle_gamma   90.00
#
_symmetry.space_group_name_H-M   'P 1'
#
loop_
_entity.id
_entity.type
_entity.pdbx_description
1 polymer ?
#
loop_
_entity_poly.entity_id
_entity_poly.type
_entity_poly.pdbx_seq_one_letter_code
_entity_poly.pdbx_strand_id
1 'polypeptide(L)'
;MTTNAAECINSCLKFARQLPMLTLVEFIRNMLQWWFHDRYRAAQTMRHQLTDAAHLVLLKRVEKCGYLTVNPVDWNIFFVRRSGKQWTVDLAWKTCTCNKFQMDHFPCSHALTTAR
;
A
#
# COMPACT_ATOMS: atom_id res chain seq x y z
N MET A 1 -7.40 -11.80 -9.09
CA MET A 1 -6.12 -12.11 -9.76
C MET A 1 -5.23 -10.89 -9.59
N THR A 2 -4.46 -10.82 -8.51
CA THR A 2 -3.47 -9.76 -8.32
C THR A 2 -2.27 -10.15 -9.15
N THR A 3 -2.04 -9.51 -10.29
CA THR A 3 -0.80 -9.69 -11.04
C THR A 3 0.35 -9.29 -10.13
N ASN A 4 1.17 -10.26 -9.73
CA ASN A 4 2.29 -9.96 -8.85
C ASN A 4 3.29 -9.05 -9.60
N ALA A 5 4.12 -8.30 -8.87
CA ALA A 5 5.02 -7.34 -9.50
C ALA A 5 5.94 -8.00 -10.55
N ALA A 6 6.36 -9.24 -10.30
CA ALA A 6 7.18 -10.02 -11.21
C ALA A 6 6.45 -10.35 -12.53
N GLU A 7 5.17 -10.71 -12.48
CA GLU A 7 4.33 -10.98 -13.65
C GLU A 7 4.14 -9.72 -14.49
N CYS A 8 3.86 -8.58 -13.86
CA CYS A 8 3.75 -7.30 -14.57
C CYS A 8 5.03 -6.96 -15.32
N ILE A 9 6.17 -7.03 -14.62
CA ILE A 9 7.48 -6.75 -15.23
C ILE A 9 7.79 -7.78 -16.33
N ASN A 10 7.54 -9.07 -16.09
CA ASN A 10 7.76 -10.12 -17.10
C ASN A 10 6.89 -9.95 -18.34
N SER A 11 5.67 -9.41 -18.17
CA SER A 11 4.78 -9.06 -19.28
C SER A 11 5.33 -7.87 -20.08
N CYS A 12 5.78 -6.81 -19.41
CA CYS A 12 6.45 -5.66 -20.06
C CYS A 12 7.71 -6.09 -20.82
N LEU A 13 8.46 -7.05 -20.29
CA LEU A 13 9.71 -7.54 -20.87
C LEU A 13 9.53 -8.71 -21.84
N LYS A 14 8.29 -9.10 -22.19
CA LYS A 14 8.01 -10.30 -23.00
C LYS A 14 8.81 -10.34 -24.30
N PHE A 15 8.86 -9.22 -25.02
CA PHE A 15 9.62 -9.09 -26.27
C PHE A 15 11.10 -8.78 -26.04
N ALA A 16 11.40 -7.90 -25.07
CA ALA A 16 12.77 -7.48 -24.78
C ALA A 16 13.68 -8.65 -24.35
N ARG A 17 13.14 -9.69 -23.71
CA ARG A 17 13.88 -10.89 -23.29
C ARG A 17 14.43 -11.74 -24.44
N GLN A 18 13.92 -11.55 -25.66
CA GLN A 18 14.43 -12.25 -26.85
C GLN A 18 15.57 -11.48 -27.52
N LEU A 19 15.89 -10.28 -27.02
CA LEU A 19 16.95 -9.45 -27.55
C LEU A 19 18.31 -9.79 -26.88
N PRO A 20 19.44 -9.42 -27.49
CA PRO A 20 20.75 -9.48 -26.85
C PRO A 20 20.78 -8.80 -25.47
N MET A 21 21.69 -9.24 -24.60
CA MET A 21 21.78 -8.73 -23.22
C MET A 21 21.89 -7.20 -23.16
N LEU A 22 22.71 -6.60 -24.05
CA LEU A 22 22.91 -5.15 -24.08
C LEU A 22 21.60 -4.40 -24.37
N THR A 23 20.85 -4.85 -25.38
CA THR A 23 19.59 -4.21 -25.79
C THR A 23 18.46 -4.44 -24.80
N LEU A 24 18.43 -5.59 -24.11
CA LEU A 24 17.52 -5.82 -22.99
C LEU A 24 17.78 -4.83 -21.83
N VAL A 25 19.04 -4.62 -21.46
CA VAL A 25 19.41 -3.69 -20.39
C VAL A 25 19.04 -2.25 -20.76
N GLU A 26 19.30 -1.84 -22.00
CA GLU A 26 18.89 -0.52 -22.50
C GLU A 26 17.37 -0.33 -22.51
N PHE A 27 16.62 -1.38 -22.89
CA PHE A 27 15.16 -1.37 -22.84
C PHE A 27 14.65 -1.16 -21.41
N ILE A 28 15.18 -1.93 -20.45
CA ILE A 28 14.81 -1.80 -19.03
C ILE A 28 15.15 -0.39 -18.52
N ARG A 29 16.33 0.14 -18.85
CA ARG A 29 16.75 1.50 -18.47
C ARG A 29 15.75 2.55 -18.98
N ASN A 30 15.41 2.51 -20.27
CA ASN A 30 14.47 3.46 -20.88
C ASN A 30 13.07 3.35 -20.27
N MET A 31 12.58 2.13 -20.03
CA MET A 31 11.29 1.88 -19.39
C MET A 31 11.24 2.49 -17.98
N LEU A 32 12.26 2.22 -17.16
CA LEU A 32 12.35 2.77 -15.80
C LEU A 32 12.47 4.30 -15.80
N GLN A 33 13.29 4.86 -16.70
CA GLN A 33 13.43 6.32 -16.83
C GLN A 33 12.11 6.99 -17.17
N TRP A 34 11.38 6.45 -18.15
CA TRP A 34 10.06 6.97 -18.51
C TRP A 34 9.07 6.87 -17.34
N TRP A 35 9.00 5.72 -16.67
CA TRP A 35 8.13 5.54 -15.50
C TRP A 35 8.46 6.51 -14.37
N PHE A 36 9.73 6.70 -14.02
CA PHE A 36 10.11 7.64 -12.97
C PHE A 36 9.84 9.08 -13.37
N HIS A 37 10.06 9.45 -14.64
CA HIS A 37 9.76 10.78 -15.13
C HIS A 37 8.25 11.08 -15.06
N ASP A 38 7.41 10.15 -15.49
CA ASP A 38 5.95 10.28 -15.42
C ASP A 38 5.46 10.43 -13.98
N ARG A 39 5.94 9.57 -13.07
CA ARG A 39 5.62 9.67 -11.63
C ARG A 39 6.09 10.97 -11.01
N TYR A 40 7.26 11.47 -11.40
CA TYR A 40 7.77 12.75 -10.93
C TYR A 40 6.88 13.90 -11.40
N ARG A 41 6.46 13.92 -12.67
CA ARG A 41 5.51 14.93 -13.18
C ARG A 41 4.17 14.88 -12.45
N ALA A 42 3.64 13.69 -12.20
CA ALA A 42 2.42 13.53 -11.42
C ALA A 42 2.60 14.03 -9.97
N ALA A 43 3.75 13.78 -9.35
CA ALA A 43 4.04 14.26 -8.00
C ALA A 43 4.14 15.79 -7.92
N GLN A 44 4.63 16.46 -8.96
CA GLN A 44 4.68 17.93 -9.00
C GLN A 44 3.30 18.59 -9.02
N THR A 45 2.28 17.90 -9.53
CA THR A 45 0.91 18.41 -9.58
C THR A 45 0.08 18.01 -8.35
N MET A 46 0.63 17.18 -7.46
CA MET A 46 -0.06 16.72 -6.27
C MET A 46 -0.27 17.87 -5.26
N ARG A 47 -1.50 17.98 -4.77
CA ARG A 47 -1.91 18.98 -3.77
C ARG A 47 -1.75 18.50 -2.32
N HIS A 48 -1.55 17.20 -2.13
CA HIS A 48 -1.56 16.56 -0.83
C HIS A 48 -0.29 15.72 -0.65
N GLN A 49 0.05 15.39 0.61
CA GLN A 49 1.17 14.50 0.92
C GLN A 49 0.99 13.07 0.40
N LEU A 50 -0.25 12.68 0.08
CA LEU A 50 -0.61 11.37 -0.44
C LEU A 50 -1.09 11.49 -1.89
N THR A 51 -0.79 10.46 -2.68
CA THR A 51 -1.36 10.33 -4.03
C THR A 51 -2.88 10.24 -3.94
N ASP A 52 -3.60 10.71 -4.95
CA ASP A 52 -5.07 10.64 -4.96
C ASP A 52 -5.58 9.21 -4.76
N ALA A 53 -4.89 8.23 -5.34
CA ALA A 53 -5.19 6.81 -5.13
C ALA A 53 -5.05 6.40 -3.65
N ALA A 54 -3.96 6.77 -2.98
CA ALA A 54 -3.75 6.47 -1.56
C ALA A 54 -4.76 7.21 -0.68
N HIS A 55 -5.09 8.46 -1.03
CA HIS A 55 -6.07 9.26 -0.32
C HIS A 55 -7.47 8.63 -0.40
N LEU A 56 -7.91 8.22 -1.59
CA LEU A 56 -9.19 7.52 -1.78
C LEU A 56 -9.25 6.20 -1.01
N VAL A 57 -8.14 5.47 -0.92
CA VAL A 57 -8.05 4.24 -0.12
C VAL A 57 -8.19 4.55 1.37
N LEU A 58 -7.57 5.62 1.89
CA LEU A 58 -7.76 6.04 3.28
C LEU A 58 -9.20 6.43 3.57
N LEU A 59 -9.81 7.28 2.75
CA LEU A 59 -11.19 7.75 2.97
C LEU A 59 -12.15 6.56 3.12
N LYS A 60 -12.06 5.57 2.23
CA LYS A 60 -12.84 4.32 2.30
C LYS A 60 -12.57 3.48 3.57
N ARG A 61 -11.37 3.59 4.15
CA ARG A 61 -11.02 2.90 5.41
C ARG A 61 -11.52 3.68 6.62
N VAL A 62 -11.46 5.01 6.59
CA VAL A 62 -11.95 5.92 7.63
C VAL A 62 -13.46 5.80 7.81
N GLU A 63 -14.23 5.67 6.73
CA GLU A 63 -15.68 5.40 6.80
C GLU A 63 -16.01 4.14 7.62
N LYS A 64 -15.10 3.15 7.64
CA LYS A 64 -15.30 1.90 8.38
C LYS A 64 -14.93 2.02 9.86
N CYS A 65 -14.25 3.10 10.25
CA CYS A 65 -13.78 3.31 11.63
C CYS A 65 -14.90 3.66 12.60
N GLY A 66 -16.03 4.23 12.14
CA GLY A 66 -17.09 4.74 13.02
C GLY A 66 -17.78 3.69 13.91
N TYR A 67 -17.60 2.40 13.62
CA TYR A 67 -18.26 1.29 14.31
C TYR A 67 -17.29 0.41 15.12
N LEU A 68 -16.06 0.89 15.34
CA LEU A 68 -14.99 0.14 15.99
C LEU A 68 -14.77 0.68 17.42
N THR A 69 -14.76 -0.21 18.41
CA THR A 69 -14.41 0.12 19.80
C THR A 69 -12.94 -0.20 20.03
N VAL A 70 -12.19 0.69 20.65
CA VAL A 70 -10.75 0.52 20.92
C VAL A 70 -10.51 0.39 22.41
N ASN A 71 -9.78 -0.65 22.80
CA ASN A 71 -9.29 -0.87 24.15
C ASN A 71 -7.75 -0.91 24.12
N PRO A 72 -7.04 0.03 24.75
CA PRO A 72 -5.59 -0.03 24.85
C PRO A 72 -5.15 -1.19 25.75
N VAL A 73 -4.08 -1.87 25.34
CA VAL A 73 -3.45 -2.97 26.10
C VAL A 73 -2.07 -2.53 26.59
N ASP A 74 -1.33 -1.85 25.72
CA ASP A 74 -0.01 -1.28 25.96
C ASP A 74 0.12 0.02 25.14
N TRP A 75 1.25 0.72 25.24
CA TRP A 75 1.52 1.98 24.54
C TRP A 75 1.31 1.89 23.02
N ASN A 76 1.65 0.74 22.43
CA ASN A 76 1.53 0.51 20.99
C ASN A 76 0.53 -0.59 20.62
N ILE A 77 -0.03 -1.32 21.60
CA ILE A 77 -0.88 -2.49 21.38
C ILE A 77 -2.32 -2.18 21.77
N PHE A 78 -3.24 -2.41 20.84
CA PHE A 78 -4.66 -2.11 21.01
C PHE A 78 -5.52 -3.29 20.58
N PHE A 79 -6.58 -3.55 21.35
CA PHE A 79 -7.68 -4.40 20.93
C PHE A 79 -8.79 -3.56 20.29
N VAL A 80 -9.07 -3.85 19.04
CA VAL A 80 -10.16 -3.24 18.28
C VAL A 80 -11.30 -4.24 18.18
N ARG A 81 -12.52 -3.86 18.57
CA ARG A 81 -13.69 -4.75 18.62
C ARG A 81 -14.83 -4.23 17.76
N ARG A 82 -15.57 -5.16 17.17
CA ARG A 82 -16.85 -4.90 16.50
C ARG A 82 -17.70 -6.16 16.41
N SER A 83 -18.95 -6.07 16.86
CA SER A 83 -19.96 -7.13 16.70
C SER A 83 -19.45 -8.54 17.07
N GLY A 84 -18.79 -8.65 18.23
CA GLY A 84 -18.24 -9.92 18.74
C GLY A 84 -16.90 -10.37 18.15
N LYS A 85 -16.35 -9.65 17.15
CA LYS A 85 -14.99 -9.89 16.63
C LYS A 85 -13.99 -8.94 17.28
N GLN A 86 -12.77 -9.42 17.44
CA GLN A 86 -11.64 -8.66 17.98
C GLN A 86 -10.45 -8.76 17.04
N TRP A 87 -9.75 -7.65 16.88
CA TRP A 87 -8.46 -7.56 16.21
C TRP A 87 -7.42 -6.97 17.15
N THR A 88 -6.18 -7.43 17.04
CA THR A 88 -5.04 -6.83 17.73
C THR A 88 -4.31 -5.96 16.74
N VAL A 89 -4.02 -4.73 17.13
CA VAL A 89 -3.22 -3.77 16.36
C VAL A 89 -1.96 -3.49 17.15
N ASP A 90 -0.81 -3.55 16.48
CA ASP A 90 0.47 -3.10 16.99
C ASP A 90 0.98 -1.96 16.11
N LEU A 91 1.04 -0.75 16.67
CA LEU A 91 1.48 0.44 15.95
C LEU A 91 3.00 0.52 15.80
N ALA A 92 3.77 -0.08 16.71
CA ALA A 92 5.24 -0.09 16.62
C ALA A 92 5.70 -0.97 15.46
N TRP A 93 5.11 -2.16 15.35
CA TRP A 93 5.42 -3.11 14.28
C TRP A 93 4.56 -2.93 13.02
N LYS A 94 3.62 -1.98 13.04
CA LYS A 94 2.67 -1.72 11.95
C LYS A 94 1.90 -2.98 11.54
N THR A 95 1.46 -3.76 12.52
CA THR A 95 0.74 -5.02 12.29
C THR A 95 -0.70 -4.97 12.77
N CYS A 96 -1.54 -5.77 12.12
CA CYS A 96 -2.91 -6.02 12.57
C CYS A 96 -3.26 -7.48 12.29
N THR A 97 -4.05 -8.11 13.17
CA THR A 97 -4.50 -9.49 12.94
C THR A 97 -5.40 -9.64 11.71
N CYS A 98 -5.85 -8.55 11.08
CA CYS A 98 -6.53 -8.59 9.79
C CYS A 98 -5.57 -8.69 8.58
N ASN A 99 -4.25 -8.70 8.81
CA ASN A 99 -3.15 -8.74 7.85
C ASN A 99 -3.06 -7.57 6.83
N LYS A 100 -4.08 -6.73 6.72
CA LYS A 100 -4.08 -5.62 5.75
C LYS A 100 -3.03 -4.55 6.04
N PHE A 101 -2.71 -4.31 7.31
CA PHE A 101 -1.70 -3.30 7.64
C PHE A 101 -0.32 -3.72 7.14
N GLN A 102 0.00 -5.00 7.29
CA GLN A 102 1.24 -5.61 6.83
C GLN A 102 1.30 -5.73 5.32
N MET A 103 0.22 -6.23 4.70
CA MET A 103 0.18 -6.51 3.27
C MET A 103 0.16 -5.24 2.43
N ASP A 104 -0.62 -4.24 2.84
CA ASP A 104 -0.76 -3.00 2.08
C ASP A 104 0.36 -2.00 2.42
N HIS A 105 1.15 -2.28 3.46
CA HIS A 105 2.06 -1.33 4.10
C HIS A 105 1.39 0.02 4.41
N PHE A 106 0.09 -0.04 4.69
CA PHE A 106 -0.78 1.13 4.81
C PHE A 106 -1.83 0.89 5.91
N PRO A 107 -2.13 1.88 6.77
CA PRO A 107 -3.01 1.68 7.91
C PRO A 107 -4.35 1.06 7.51
N CYS A 108 -4.70 -0.08 8.10
CA CYS A 108 -6.03 -0.65 7.96
C CYS A 108 -7.04 0.14 8.79
N SER A 109 -8.35 -0.09 8.61
CA SER A 109 -9.38 0.60 9.40
C SER A 109 -9.21 0.40 10.92
N HIS A 110 -8.70 -0.75 11.37
CA HIS A 110 -8.41 -0.99 12.78
C HIS A 110 -7.28 -0.08 13.28
N ALA A 111 -6.15 -0.03 12.55
CA ALA A 111 -5.02 0.83 12.90
C ALA A 111 -5.33 2.33 12.82
N LEU A 112 -6.21 2.73 11.88
CA LEU A 112 -6.69 4.11 11.82
C LEU A 112 -7.58 4.49 13.01
N THR A 113 -8.28 3.52 13.60
CA THR A 113 -9.14 3.79 14.75
C THR A 113 -8.33 3.95 16.03
N THR A 114 -7.16 3.30 16.12
CA THR A 114 -6.29 3.35 17.31
C THR A 114 -5.43 4.61 17.38
N ALA A 115 -5.21 5.28 16.24
CA ALA A 115 -4.41 6.50 16.12
C ALA A 115 -5.26 7.80 16.23
N ARG A 116 -6.44 7.71 16.85
CA ARG A 116 -7.36 8.84 17.04
C ARG A 116 -7.00 9.70 18.25
#